data_AF-A0A183I4G5-F1
#
_entry.id   AF-A0A183I4G5-F1
#
_cell.length_a   1.000
_cell.length_b   1.000
_cell.length_c   1.000
_cell.angle_alpha   90.00
_cell.angle_beta   90.00
_cell.angle_gamma   90.00
#
_symmetry.space_group_name_H-M   'P 1'
#
loop_
_entity.id
_entity.type
_entity.pdbx_description
1 polymer ?
#
loop_
_entity_poly.entity_id
_entity_poly.type
_entity_poly.pdbx_seq_one_letter_code
_entity_poly.pdbx_strand_id
1 'polypeptide(L)'
;LPAYVFFQIFAIGYKQFPRDDRRHKGVIDFVFWHWAQLQYNNPYVQLVRFTNISVLPFGKAFLDDGREVLFDLEGKSQQEIEEMFRTTLGKTKVSLRRERLEKMLRTDQALFGRKCKRECICEVQGQHPCTSLLYAPDYIKGKWRWNYNI
;
A
#
# COMPACT_ATOMS: atom_id res chain seq x y z
N LEU A 1 -1.39 -10.21 -4.60
CA LEU A 1 -1.62 -9.31 -5.74
C LEU A 1 -1.06 -7.91 -5.43
N PRO A 2 -0.14 -7.35 -6.25
CA PRO A 2 0.39 -6.01 -6.03
C PRO A 2 -0.72 -4.95 -6.11
N ALA A 3 -0.51 -3.80 -5.48
CA ALA A 3 -1.41 -2.64 -5.62
C ALA A 3 -1.61 -2.32 -7.10
N TYR A 4 -2.83 -2.02 -7.49
CA TYR A 4 -3.19 -1.65 -8.85
C TYR A 4 -3.26 -0.12 -8.97
N VAL A 5 -3.06 0.43 -10.17
CA VAL A 5 -3.01 1.89 -10.38
C VAL A 5 -4.19 2.37 -11.21
N PHE A 6 -4.66 3.56 -10.84
CA PHE A 6 -5.47 4.48 -11.65
C PHE A 6 -6.86 4.02 -12.05
N PHE A 7 -7.57 3.31 -11.19
CA PHE A 7 -9.00 3.09 -11.39
C PHE A 7 -9.78 3.23 -10.09
N GLN A 8 -10.96 3.84 -10.19
CA GLN A 8 -11.83 4.09 -9.05
C GLN A 8 -12.76 2.91 -8.79
N ILE A 9 -13.20 2.26 -9.86
CA ILE A 9 -14.20 1.19 -9.82
C ILE A 9 -13.70 0.01 -10.65
N PHE A 10 -13.82 -1.19 -10.09
CA PHE A 10 -13.64 -2.44 -10.83
C PHE A 10 -14.83 -3.35 -10.61
N ALA A 11 -15.49 -3.67 -11.72
CA ALA A 11 -16.63 -4.56 -11.76
C ALA A 11 -16.23 -5.90 -12.37
N ILE A 12 -16.68 -7.00 -11.79
CA ILE A 12 -16.55 -8.33 -12.37
C ILE A 12 -17.93 -8.97 -12.51
N GLY A 13 -18.23 -9.47 -13.69
CA GLY A 13 -19.48 -10.14 -14.02
C GLY A 13 -19.25 -11.62 -14.28
N TYR A 14 -20.04 -12.49 -13.65
CA TYR A 14 -20.00 -13.93 -13.89
C TYR A 14 -21.30 -14.62 -13.47
N LYS A 15 -21.50 -15.85 -13.93
CA LYS A 15 -22.60 -16.70 -13.48
C LYS A 15 -22.14 -17.49 -12.26
N GLN A 16 -22.85 -17.38 -11.14
CA GLN A 16 -22.43 -17.98 -9.87
C GLN A 16 -22.59 -19.51 -9.87
N PHE A 17 -23.65 -20.01 -10.50
CA PHE A 17 -23.94 -21.44 -10.62
C PHE A 17 -24.02 -21.83 -12.10
N PRO A 18 -22.86 -21.92 -12.79
CA PRO A 18 -22.81 -22.48 -14.13
C PRO A 18 -23.01 -23.99 -13.99
N ARG A 19 -24.16 -24.53 -14.42
CA ARG A 19 -24.46 -25.97 -14.32
C ARG A 19 -23.30 -26.83 -14.84
N ASP A 20 -22.99 -26.69 -16.12
CA ASP A 20 -21.87 -27.36 -16.81
C ASP A 20 -20.97 -26.36 -17.56
N ASP A 21 -21.20 -25.07 -17.34
CA ASP A 21 -20.53 -24.02 -18.09
C ASP A 21 -19.13 -23.75 -17.53
N ARG A 22 -18.15 -24.49 -18.06
CA ARG A 22 -16.74 -24.37 -17.69
C ARG A 22 -16.15 -22.98 -17.97
N ARG A 23 -16.81 -22.15 -18.77
CA ARG A 23 -16.30 -20.83 -19.17
C ARG A 23 -16.21 -19.83 -18.02
N HIS A 24 -17.03 -20.00 -16.98
CA HIS A 24 -17.06 -19.13 -15.80
C HIS A 24 -16.15 -19.64 -14.67
N LYS A 25 -15.61 -20.86 -14.79
CA LYS A 25 -14.90 -21.55 -13.70
C LYS A 25 -13.72 -20.73 -13.18
N GLY A 26 -12.84 -20.27 -14.05
CA GLY A 26 -11.65 -19.53 -13.60
C GLY A 26 -11.97 -18.18 -12.96
N VAL A 27 -13.07 -17.51 -13.37
CA VAL A 27 -13.53 -16.27 -12.72
C VAL A 27 -14.10 -16.55 -11.34
N ILE A 28 -14.86 -17.64 -11.18
CA ILE A 28 -15.37 -18.05 -9.86
C ILE A 28 -14.20 -18.36 -8.93
N ASP A 29 -13.22 -19.13 -9.40
CA ASP A 29 -12.02 -19.47 -8.63
C ASP A 29 -11.23 -18.19 -8.26
N PHE A 30 -11.04 -17.28 -9.22
CA PHE A 30 -10.39 -15.99 -8.97
C PHE A 30 -11.13 -15.16 -7.91
N VAL A 31 -12.45 -15.04 -8.03
CA VAL A 31 -13.26 -14.27 -7.06
C VAL A 31 -13.21 -14.94 -5.68
N PHE A 32 -13.23 -16.26 -5.61
CA PHE A 32 -13.17 -16.98 -4.34
C PHE A 32 -11.82 -16.78 -3.64
N TRP A 33 -10.70 -16.94 -4.36
CA TRP A 33 -9.36 -16.94 -3.76
C TRP A 33 -8.70 -15.56 -3.65
N HIS A 34 -8.95 -14.67 -4.62
CA HIS A 34 -8.18 -13.42 -4.77
C HIS A 34 -8.96 -12.14 -4.53
N TRP A 35 -10.29 -12.17 -4.53
CA TRP A 35 -11.10 -10.95 -4.39
C TRP A 35 -10.83 -10.20 -3.09
N ALA A 36 -10.75 -10.90 -1.96
CA ALA A 36 -10.45 -10.29 -0.67
C ALA A 36 -9.03 -9.68 -0.64
N GLN A 37 -8.05 -10.37 -1.25
CA GLN A 37 -6.68 -9.85 -1.37
C GLN A 37 -6.63 -8.60 -2.24
N LEU A 38 -7.42 -8.56 -3.32
CA LEU A 38 -7.54 -7.41 -4.20
C LEU A 38 -8.11 -6.21 -3.43
N GLN A 39 -9.17 -6.41 -2.65
CA GLN A 39 -9.79 -5.36 -1.84
C GLN A 39 -8.84 -4.83 -0.75
N TYR A 40 -8.17 -5.73 -0.02
CA TYR A 40 -7.25 -5.37 1.06
C TYR A 40 -6.08 -4.51 0.57
N ASN A 41 -5.51 -4.86 -0.58
CA ASN A 41 -4.39 -4.11 -1.15
C ASN A 41 -4.80 -2.80 -1.82
N ASN A 42 -6.10 -2.59 -2.08
CA ASN A 42 -6.64 -1.43 -2.78
C ASN A 42 -7.89 -0.89 -2.05
N PRO A 43 -7.75 -0.38 -0.81
CA PRO A 43 -8.89 0.00 0.03
C PRO A 43 -9.70 1.18 -0.51
N TYR A 44 -9.12 1.98 -1.40
CA TYR A 44 -9.76 3.16 -2.00
C TYR A 44 -10.45 2.86 -3.34
N VAL A 45 -10.39 1.61 -3.80
CA VAL A 45 -11.02 1.18 -5.04
C VAL A 45 -12.34 0.50 -4.71
N GLN A 46 -13.41 0.92 -5.38
CA GLN A 46 -14.70 0.27 -5.27
C GLN A 46 -14.72 -1.01 -6.11
N LEU A 47 -14.85 -2.15 -5.44
CA LEU A 47 -14.96 -3.46 -6.08
C LEU A 47 -16.42 -3.92 -6.13
N VAL A 48 -16.93 -4.19 -7.32
CA VAL A 48 -18.33 -4.58 -7.56
C VAL A 48 -18.40 -5.96 -8.20
N ARG A 49 -19.32 -6.81 -7.73
CA ARG A 49 -19.59 -8.13 -8.32
C ARG A 49 -21.00 -8.15 -8.88
N PHE A 50 -21.12 -8.52 -10.15
CA PHE A 50 -22.39 -8.75 -10.81
C PHE A 50 -22.57 -10.26 -11.04
N THR A 51 -23.55 -10.85 -10.37
CA THR A 51 -23.85 -12.28 -10.51
C THR A 51 -25.07 -12.49 -11.40
N ASN A 52 -24.96 -13.42 -12.36
CA ASN A 52 -26.05 -13.86 -13.23
C ASN A 52 -26.70 -12.76 -14.11
N ILE A 53 -25.98 -11.67 -14.37
CA ILE A 53 -26.45 -10.58 -15.25
C ILE A 53 -26.05 -10.82 -16.72
N SER A 54 -24.81 -11.27 -16.94
CA SER A 54 -24.26 -11.52 -18.28
C SER A 54 -24.11 -13.02 -18.53
N VAL A 55 -24.28 -13.41 -19.80
CA VAL A 55 -24.01 -14.78 -20.28
C VAL A 55 -22.51 -15.08 -20.29
N LEU A 56 -21.68 -14.08 -20.63
CA LEU A 56 -20.23 -14.19 -20.68
C LEU A 56 -19.58 -13.53 -19.45
N PRO A 57 -18.54 -14.14 -18.87
CA PRO A 57 -17.84 -13.53 -17.76
C PRO A 57 -16.94 -12.39 -18.24
N PHE A 58 -16.93 -11.27 -17.52
CA PHE A 58 -16.18 -10.09 -17.90
C PHE A 58 -15.59 -9.38 -16.68
N GLY A 59 -14.51 -8.63 -16.90
CA GLY A 59 -14.00 -7.62 -15.98
C GLY A 59 -14.10 -6.25 -16.60
N LYS A 60 -14.43 -5.22 -15.82
CA LYS A 60 -14.49 -3.84 -16.30
C LYS A 60 -13.85 -2.91 -15.27
N ALA A 61 -12.83 -2.16 -15.68
CA ALA A 61 -12.17 -1.14 -14.87
C ALA A 61 -12.54 0.26 -15.37
N PHE A 62 -12.86 1.17 -14.45
CA PHE A 62 -13.12 2.57 -14.74
C PHE A 62 -11.95 3.41 -14.22
N LEU A 63 -11.17 3.96 -15.13
CA LEU A 63 -9.96 4.69 -14.84
C LEU A 63 -10.28 6.10 -14.29
N ASP A 64 -9.31 6.71 -13.61
CA ASP A 64 -9.47 8.07 -13.02
C ASP A 64 -9.77 9.16 -14.06
N ASP A 65 -9.37 8.95 -15.32
CA ASP A 65 -9.61 9.86 -16.43
C ASP A 65 -10.94 9.59 -17.17
N GLY A 66 -11.77 8.70 -16.62
CA GLY A 66 -13.06 8.32 -17.19
C GLY A 66 -12.97 7.29 -18.32
N ARG A 67 -11.76 6.82 -18.70
CA ARG A 67 -11.63 5.72 -19.65
C ARG A 67 -12.08 4.40 -19.03
N GLU A 68 -12.51 3.48 -19.89
CA GLU A 68 -12.95 2.16 -19.48
C GLU A 68 -12.05 1.09 -20.10
N VAL A 69 -11.70 0.08 -19.31
CA VAL A 69 -10.98 -1.11 -19.79
C VAL A 69 -11.84 -2.33 -19.57
N LEU A 70 -12.17 -3.03 -20.67
CA LEU A 70 -12.97 -4.25 -20.65
C LEU A 70 -12.05 -5.47 -20.81
N PHE A 71 -12.28 -6.48 -20.00
CA PHE A 71 -11.58 -7.76 -20.02
C PHE A 71 -12.56 -8.88 -20.35
N ASP A 72 -12.25 -9.63 -21.40
CA ASP A 72 -12.90 -10.90 -21.67
C ASP A 72 -12.26 -12.00 -20.81
N LEU A 73 -13.07 -12.65 -19.98
CA LEU A 73 -12.64 -13.67 -19.04
C LEU A 73 -13.13 -15.07 -19.43
N GLU A 74 -13.77 -15.23 -20.58
CA GLU A 74 -14.36 -16.49 -21.02
C GLU A 74 -13.29 -17.59 -21.14
N GLY A 75 -13.49 -18.70 -20.43
CA GLY A 75 -12.63 -19.89 -20.52
C GLY A 75 -11.22 -19.72 -19.95
N LYS A 76 -10.88 -18.56 -19.39
CA LYS A 76 -9.58 -18.33 -18.77
C LYS A 76 -9.47 -19.01 -17.42
N SER A 77 -8.29 -19.51 -17.11
CA SER A 77 -7.93 -19.96 -15.78
C SER A 77 -7.72 -18.80 -14.81
N GLN A 78 -7.81 -19.08 -13.51
CA GLN A 78 -7.54 -18.12 -12.44
C GLN A 78 -6.17 -17.42 -12.60
N GLN A 79 -5.13 -18.18 -13.00
CA GLN A 79 -3.77 -17.67 -13.14
C GLN A 79 -3.65 -16.71 -14.33
N GLU A 80 -4.27 -17.03 -15.46
CA GLU A 80 -4.31 -16.15 -16.63
C GLU A 80 -5.06 -14.86 -16.34
N ILE A 81 -6.15 -14.93 -15.57
CA ILE A 81 -6.91 -13.76 -15.12
C ILE A 81 -6.04 -12.88 -14.20
N GLU A 82 -5.33 -13.49 -13.25
CA GLU A 82 -4.42 -12.78 -12.36
C GLU A 82 -3.33 -12.05 -13.14
N GLU A 83 -2.70 -12.74 -14.09
CA GLU A 83 -1.64 -12.18 -14.93
C GLU A 83 -2.15 -11.07 -15.85
N MET A 84 -3.33 -11.25 -16.43
CA MET A 84 -3.97 -10.25 -17.29
C MET A 84 -4.24 -8.95 -16.52
N PHE A 85 -4.84 -9.04 -15.34
CA PHE A 85 -5.07 -7.87 -14.50
C PHE A 85 -3.75 -7.24 -14.09
N ARG A 86 -2.79 -8.04 -13.59
CA ARG A 86 -1.47 -7.56 -13.15
C ARG A 86 -0.72 -6.81 -14.26
N THR A 87 -0.80 -7.29 -15.50
CA THR A 87 -0.09 -6.69 -16.63
C THR A 87 -0.76 -5.40 -17.10
N THR A 88 -2.10 -5.38 -17.11
CA THR A 88 -2.86 -4.25 -17.67
C THR A 88 -3.09 -3.12 -16.67
N LEU A 89 -3.42 -3.46 -15.43
CA LEU A 89 -3.80 -2.50 -14.38
C LEU A 89 -2.74 -2.38 -13.27
N GLY A 90 -1.80 -3.33 -13.19
CA GLY A 90 -0.88 -3.43 -12.06
C GLY A 90 0.21 -2.37 -12.10
N LYS A 91 0.70 -1.96 -10.91
CA LYS A 91 1.89 -1.10 -10.82
C LYS A 91 3.08 -1.80 -11.47
N THR A 92 3.89 -1.06 -12.22
CA THR A 92 5.19 -1.57 -12.67
C THR A 92 6.10 -1.81 -11.46
N LYS A 93 7.00 -2.80 -11.57
CA LYS A 93 8.01 -3.09 -10.52
C LYS A 93 8.86 -1.87 -10.18
N VAL A 94 9.11 -1.01 -11.18
CA VAL A 94 9.85 0.25 -11.02
C VAL A 94 9.08 1.22 -10.12
N SER A 95 7.78 1.42 -10.36
CA SER A 95 6.93 2.29 -9.53
C SER A 95 6.88 1.80 -8.07
N LEU A 96 6.71 0.50 -7.86
CA LEU A 96 6.70 -0.09 -6.51
C LEU A 96 8.02 0.12 -5.76
N ARG A 97 9.16 -0.05 -6.46
CA ARG A 97 10.49 0.20 -5.88
C ARG A 97 10.65 1.68 -5.52
N ARG A 98 10.22 2.60 -6.39
CA ARG A 98 10.29 4.04 -6.13
C ARG A 98 9.46 4.43 -4.90
N GLU A 99 8.21 4.00 -4.81
CA GLU A 99 7.34 4.26 -3.65
C GLU A 99 7.96 3.72 -2.35
N ARG A 100 8.61 2.55 -2.41
CA ARG A 100 9.31 1.96 -1.26
C ARG A 100 10.49 2.83 -0.83
N LEU A 101 11.31 3.29 -1.79
CA LEU A 101 12.45 4.17 -1.51
C LEU A 101 12.00 5.52 -0.96
N GLU A 102 10.93 6.11 -1.50
CA GLU A 102 10.36 7.36 -1.00
C GLU A 102 9.86 7.23 0.45
N LYS A 103 9.22 6.10 0.79
CA LYS A 103 8.85 5.81 2.19
C LYS A 103 10.07 5.69 3.11
N MET A 104 11.17 5.09 2.64
CA MET A 104 12.42 4.99 3.40
C MET A 104 13.11 6.35 3.56
N LEU A 105 13.09 7.21 2.54
CA LEU A 105 13.65 8.56 2.61
C LEU A 105 12.91 9.44 3.61
N ARG A 106 11.59 9.26 3.77
CA ARG A 106 10.81 9.98 4.79
C ARG A 106 11.25 9.65 6.22
N THR A 107 11.84 8.48 6.43
CA THR A 107 12.48 8.10 7.69
C THR A 107 13.96 8.45 7.63
N ASP A 108 14.27 9.74 7.48
CA ASP A 108 15.65 10.21 7.47
C ASP A 108 16.30 9.91 8.84
N GLN A 109 17.51 9.35 8.77
CA GLN A 109 18.27 8.93 9.96
C GLN A 109 18.83 10.13 10.73
N ALA A 110 18.91 11.30 10.09
CA ALA A 110 19.37 12.53 10.73
C ALA A 110 18.28 13.21 11.58
N LEU A 111 17.02 12.78 11.47
CA LEU A 111 15.93 13.35 12.26
C LEU A 111 15.97 12.83 13.70
N PHE A 112 15.63 13.71 14.65
CA PHE A 112 15.50 13.41 16.07
C PHE A 112 14.04 13.56 16.51
N GLY A 113 13.62 12.73 17.46
CA GLY A 113 12.31 12.79 18.11
C GLY A 113 11.68 11.41 18.34
N ARG A 114 10.52 11.38 18.99
CA ARG A 114 9.84 10.15 19.48
C ARG A 114 9.58 9.06 18.43
N LYS A 115 9.47 9.42 17.14
CA LYS A 115 9.27 8.47 16.02
C LYS A 115 10.52 8.27 15.15
N CYS A 116 11.65 8.82 15.57
CA CYS A 116 12.92 8.72 14.88
C CYS A 116 13.80 7.68 15.58
N LYS A 117 14.96 7.36 15.00
CA LYS A 117 15.91 6.42 15.61
C LYS A 117 16.47 6.89 16.95
N ARG A 118 16.56 8.21 17.11
CA ARG A 118 17.05 8.88 18.32
C ARG A 118 16.04 9.93 18.73
N GLU A 119 15.76 10.05 20.01
CA GLU A 119 14.81 11.05 20.49
C GLU A 119 15.52 12.38 20.75
N CYS A 120 16.71 12.32 21.36
CA CYS A 120 17.53 13.48 21.67
C CYS A 120 18.96 13.32 21.14
N ILE A 121 19.61 14.43 20.83
CA ILE A 121 21.02 14.45 20.41
C ILE A 121 21.97 13.96 21.51
N CYS A 122 21.55 13.96 22.78
CA CYS A 122 22.36 13.45 23.89
C CYS A 122 22.66 11.94 23.79
N GLU A 123 21.95 11.21 22.92
CA GLU A 123 22.23 9.80 22.58
C GLU A 123 23.42 9.62 21.61
N VAL A 124 23.91 10.71 21.01
CA VAL A 124 25.04 10.68 20.08
C VAL A 124 26.33 10.82 20.87
N GLN A 125 27.24 9.85 20.68
CA GLN A 125 28.56 9.88 21.32
C GLN A 125 29.32 11.16 20.99
N GLY A 126 29.97 11.75 22.00
CA GLY A 126 30.67 13.03 21.89
C GLY A 126 29.79 14.25 22.20
N GLN A 127 28.47 14.09 22.34
CA GLN A 127 27.56 15.16 22.76
C GLN A 127 27.41 15.21 24.28
N HIS A 128 26.93 16.34 24.80
CA HIS A 128 26.66 16.48 26.23
C HIS A 128 25.49 15.55 26.63
N PRO A 129 25.65 14.71 27.68
CA PRO A 129 24.60 13.82 28.12
C PRO A 129 23.41 14.59 28.69
N CYS A 130 22.23 13.97 28.64
CA CYS A 130 21.03 14.55 29.23
C CYS A 130 21.20 14.68 30.76
N THR A 131 20.78 15.82 31.34
CA THR A 131 21.02 16.14 32.75
C THR A 131 20.30 15.22 33.73
N SER A 132 19.29 14.50 33.26
CA SER A 132 18.62 13.44 34.04
C SER A 132 19.51 12.21 34.25
N LEU A 133 20.50 11.98 33.39
CA LEU A 133 21.43 10.85 33.47
C LEU A 133 22.71 11.25 34.20
N LEU A 134 23.29 12.39 33.82
CA LEU A 134 24.51 12.91 34.41
C LEU A 134 24.34 14.40 34.71
N TYR A 135 24.63 14.80 35.95
CA TYR A 135 24.57 16.20 36.32
C TYR A 135 25.49 17.04 35.44
N ALA A 136 24.94 18.15 34.94
CA ALA A 136 25.71 19.20 34.30
C ALA A 136 26.81 19.73 35.25
N PRO A 137 27.98 20.15 34.74
CA PRO A 137 28.93 20.94 35.50
C PRO A 137 28.32 22.25 36.02
N ASP A 138 28.78 22.73 37.17
CA ASP A 138 28.18 23.90 37.82
C ASP A 138 28.27 25.17 36.97
N TYR A 139 29.39 25.40 36.28
CA TYR A 139 29.59 26.60 35.45
C TYR A 139 28.64 26.73 34.25
N ILE A 140 27.95 25.65 33.84
CA ILE A 140 26.91 25.71 32.79
C ILE A 140 25.48 25.78 33.36
N LYS A 141 25.29 25.55 34.67
CA LYS A 141 23.97 25.64 35.30
C LYS A 141 23.56 27.10 35.44
N GLY A 142 22.36 27.44 34.95
CA GLY A 142 21.83 28.81 35.04
C GLY A 142 21.80 29.38 36.46
N LYS A 143 21.42 28.58 37.46
CA LYS A 143 21.40 29.00 38.88
C LYS A 143 22.78 29.37 39.40
N TRP A 144 23.81 28.63 39.02
CA TRP A 144 25.18 28.89 39.47
C TRP A 144 25.69 30.17 38.81
N ARG A 145 25.59 30.26 37.49
CA ARG A 145 25.93 31.46 36.71
C ARG A 145 25.29 32.75 37.25
N TRP A 146 23.99 32.71 37.56
CA TRP A 146 23.26 33.82 38.17
C TRP A 146 23.87 34.28 39.51
N ASN A 147 24.19 33.33 40.39
CA ASN A 147 24.75 33.64 41.71
C ASN A 147 26.20 34.16 41.67
N TYR A 148 26.94 33.90 40.59
CA TYR A 148 28.32 34.34 40.41
C TYR A 148 28.47 35.49 39.39
N ASN A 149 27.37 36.08 38.91
CA ASN A 149 27.35 37.17 37.92
C ASN A 149 28.17 36.88 36.64
N ILE A 150 28.03 35.67 36.09
CA ILE A 150 28.70 35.20 34.85
C ILE A 150 27.67 34.78 33.80
#